data_AF-A0A7C5SXW9-F1
#
_entry.id   AF-A0A7C5SXW9-F1
#
_cell.length_a   1.000
_cell.length_b   1.000
_cell.length_c   1.000
_cell.angle_alpha   90.00
_cell.angle_beta   90.00
_cell.angle_gamma   90.00
#
_symmetry.space_group_name_H-M   'P 1'
#
loop_
_entity.id
_entity.type
_entity.pdbx_description
1 polymer ?
#
loop_
_entity_poly.entity_id
_entity_poly.type
_entity_poly.pdbx_seq_one_letter_code
_entity_poly.pdbx_strand_id
1 'polypeptide(L)'
;MGRAVFLLLLSSVVFLGGGPKAQEFPDPQTLLSASRAAYQALRSYTALVTMAIESPFFTELTTLKVLFFFPFSRTEYVEGQRDEYVPQPVLQIVDHQEGRSFVFYTNEVWEEILDESLKGAVRLDEILFAYSEFDYLGIPEKVERGEFRGKPAWVIKGPKITIWLEEETLFVRRIESQIFGITISFTVEEVKLDAEIPSDLFQPPPPELVARRITVIPQGREILRSVWEKLSGLETFIVRKRVTTTFGQDEKVVIYRHPFLRVETHTLESPFFPSQLLSVTIRDFAGGLLYFYNPTEDSWEKVEVDVLTLPEDTLMFALAEAFCLLPPELVTVVGLKEESLRGRETWRITARGMPGTDDPGPEWWVDQETLSVLRYAEPIRFREPREKEFRWVIERGDILSFEPNPEIPDEVFAVPQDVPVRRLELPEEPWFEEEEEEATLEGWEPYSLAKLEEAKAQKKNVVLYFAADWCEPCHALAAGPLRNPQVQELLSPLVRLVVDLTHPGGEAKKVADLYKVRALPTLLFLDAQGNELGRISGYRSTSSLLREIKKILEGGEK
;
A
#
# COMPACT_ATOMS: atom_id res chain seq x y z
N MET A 1 -32.80 6.17 -26.29
CA MET A 1 -32.05 5.96 -27.56
C MET A 1 -31.11 4.75 -27.52
N GLY A 2 -30.59 4.31 -26.36
CA GLY A 2 -29.70 3.13 -26.25
C GLY A 2 -30.25 1.80 -26.80
N ARG A 3 -31.54 1.51 -26.60
CA ARG A 3 -32.21 0.31 -27.16
C ARG A 3 -32.19 0.22 -28.70
N ALA A 4 -32.17 1.35 -29.41
CA ALA A 4 -32.17 1.39 -30.87
C ALA A 4 -30.77 1.20 -31.46
N VAL A 5 -29.74 1.68 -30.77
CA VAL A 5 -28.33 1.45 -31.11
C VAL A 5 -27.94 -0.01 -30.82
N PHE A 6 -28.47 -0.59 -29.75
CA PHE A 6 -28.33 -2.02 -29.39
C PHE A 6 -28.88 -2.97 -30.47
N LEU A 7 -30.08 -2.71 -31.01
CA LEU A 7 -30.64 -3.53 -32.08
C LEU A 7 -29.89 -3.39 -33.41
N LEU A 8 -29.32 -2.20 -33.69
CA LEU A 8 -28.52 -1.97 -34.90
C LEU A 8 -27.17 -2.70 -34.85
N LEU A 9 -26.46 -2.68 -33.70
CA LEU A 9 -25.17 -3.36 -33.54
C LEU A 9 -25.30 -4.89 -33.47
N LEU A 10 -26.35 -5.43 -32.85
CA LEU A 10 -26.64 -6.87 -32.90
C LEU A 10 -27.08 -7.33 -34.29
N SER A 11 -27.80 -6.48 -35.05
CA SER A 11 -28.25 -6.85 -36.40
C SER A 11 -27.12 -6.86 -37.45
N SER A 12 -26.05 -6.08 -37.26
CA SER A 12 -24.92 -6.03 -38.19
C SER A 12 -23.92 -7.18 -37.98
N VAL A 13 -23.86 -7.77 -36.78
CA VAL A 13 -22.95 -8.90 -36.46
C VAL A 13 -23.50 -10.26 -36.97
N VAL A 14 -24.82 -10.38 -37.14
CA VAL A 14 -25.48 -11.66 -37.51
C VAL A 14 -25.30 -12.05 -38.99
N PHE A 15 -24.88 -11.15 -39.89
CA PHE A 15 -25.01 -11.37 -41.34
C PHE A 15 -23.73 -11.70 -42.13
N LEU A 16 -22.54 -11.73 -41.53
CA LEU A 16 -21.30 -11.96 -42.29
C LEU A 16 -20.40 -13.04 -41.66
N GLY A 17 -20.65 -14.30 -42.02
CA GLY A 17 -19.58 -15.29 -42.24
C GLY A 17 -19.58 -16.58 -41.40
N GLY A 18 -20.16 -17.65 -41.95
CA GLY A 18 -19.55 -19.00 -41.93
C GLY A 18 -20.00 -20.05 -40.90
N GLY A 19 -20.91 -20.95 -41.30
CA GLY A 19 -20.94 -22.37 -40.84
C GLY A 19 -21.80 -22.71 -39.61
N PRO A 20 -22.66 -23.75 -39.67
CA PRO A 20 -23.55 -24.11 -38.56
C PRO A 20 -22.82 -24.99 -37.54
N LYS A 21 -22.04 -24.37 -36.63
CA LYS A 21 -21.69 -24.93 -35.30
C LYS A 21 -21.00 -23.95 -34.32
N ALA A 22 -21.08 -22.64 -34.54
CA ALA A 22 -20.59 -21.60 -33.62
C ALA A 22 -21.67 -20.53 -33.33
N GLN A 23 -22.92 -20.96 -33.16
CA GLN A 23 -24.05 -20.06 -32.86
C GLN A 23 -24.14 -19.83 -31.34
N GLU A 24 -23.88 -18.58 -30.92
CA GLU A 24 -24.64 -17.76 -29.93
C GLU A 24 -23.82 -16.91 -28.93
N PHE A 25 -22.49 -16.93 -28.96
CA PHE A 25 -21.67 -16.12 -28.03
C PHE A 25 -20.88 -15.03 -28.76
N PRO A 26 -20.97 -13.74 -28.36
CA PRO A 26 -20.01 -12.73 -28.82
C PRO A 26 -18.63 -13.12 -28.32
N ASP A 27 -17.58 -12.83 -29.09
CA ASP A 27 -16.21 -12.99 -28.59
C ASP A 27 -15.97 -12.06 -27.38
N PRO A 28 -15.04 -12.41 -26.46
CA PRO A 28 -14.79 -11.63 -25.24
C PRO A 28 -14.49 -10.14 -25.50
N GLN A 29 -13.71 -9.85 -26.54
CA GLN A 29 -13.30 -8.48 -26.87
C GLN A 29 -14.48 -7.64 -27.37
N THR A 30 -15.36 -8.23 -28.16
CA THR A 30 -16.61 -7.59 -28.58
C THR A 30 -17.50 -7.26 -27.37
N LEU A 31 -17.65 -8.18 -26.40
CA LEU A 31 -18.44 -7.92 -25.20
C LEU A 31 -17.85 -6.82 -24.32
N LEU A 32 -16.54 -6.82 -24.09
CA LEU A 32 -15.85 -5.79 -23.32
C LEU A 32 -15.95 -4.42 -23.99
N SER A 33 -15.74 -4.37 -25.31
CA SER A 33 -15.89 -3.14 -26.10
C SER A 33 -17.32 -2.59 -26.04
N ALA A 34 -18.33 -3.48 -26.10
CA ALA A 34 -19.73 -3.09 -25.98
C ALA A 34 -20.10 -2.60 -24.57
N SER A 35 -19.55 -3.23 -23.52
CA SER A 35 -19.68 -2.78 -22.13
C SER A 35 -19.11 -1.37 -21.94
N ARG A 36 -17.89 -1.12 -22.44
CA ARG A 36 -17.27 0.21 -22.45
C ARG A 36 -18.16 1.26 -23.12
N ALA A 37 -18.68 0.95 -24.31
CA ALA A 37 -19.57 1.85 -25.03
C ALA A 37 -20.88 2.13 -24.26
N ALA A 38 -21.41 1.12 -23.54
CA ALA A 38 -22.59 1.29 -22.68
C ALA A 38 -22.33 2.28 -21.55
N TYR A 39 -21.16 2.23 -20.90
CA TYR A 39 -20.77 3.19 -19.87
C TYR A 39 -20.50 4.59 -20.43
N GLN A 40 -19.83 4.71 -21.58
CA GLN A 40 -19.57 6.00 -22.24
C GLN A 40 -20.85 6.71 -22.67
N ALA A 41 -21.93 5.97 -22.93
CA ALA A 41 -23.23 6.54 -23.27
C ALA A 41 -23.99 7.12 -22.07
N LEU A 42 -23.55 6.84 -20.83
CA LEU A 42 -24.17 7.39 -19.62
C LEU A 42 -23.76 8.84 -19.41
N ARG A 43 -24.72 9.68 -19.02
CA ARG A 43 -24.43 11.06 -18.60
C ARG A 43 -23.77 11.08 -17.23
N SER A 44 -24.25 10.22 -16.33
CA SER A 44 -23.74 10.08 -14.97
C SER A 44 -24.17 8.76 -14.35
N TYR A 45 -23.45 8.31 -13.33
CA TYR A 45 -23.90 7.24 -12.45
C TYR A 45 -23.25 7.35 -11.07
N THR A 46 -23.87 6.72 -10.08
CA THR A 46 -23.24 6.40 -8.80
C THR A 46 -23.21 4.89 -8.62
N ALA A 47 -22.10 4.35 -8.11
CA ALA A 47 -21.97 2.94 -7.79
C ALA A 47 -21.38 2.74 -6.39
N LEU A 48 -21.82 1.70 -5.72
CA LEU A 48 -21.18 1.16 -4.52
C LEU A 48 -20.48 -0.13 -4.92
N VAL A 49 -19.19 -0.22 -4.63
CA VAL A 49 -18.33 -1.33 -5.04
C VAL A 49 -17.61 -1.88 -3.83
N THR A 50 -17.67 -3.19 -3.61
CA THR A 50 -16.87 -3.85 -2.59
C THR A 50 -15.67 -4.51 -3.25
N MET A 51 -14.47 -4.14 -2.80
CA MET A 51 -13.21 -4.80 -3.10
C MET A 51 -12.92 -5.81 -1.99
N ALA A 52 -12.58 -7.04 -2.36
CA ALA A 52 -12.14 -8.09 -1.45
C ALA A 52 -10.77 -8.59 -1.87
N ILE A 53 -9.86 -8.75 -0.91
CA ILE A 53 -8.54 -9.35 -1.09
C ILE A 53 -8.48 -10.57 -0.18
N GLU A 54 -8.38 -11.76 -0.75
CA GLU A 54 -8.44 -13.05 -0.05
C GLU A 54 -7.14 -13.83 -0.28
N SER A 55 -6.48 -14.25 0.80
CA SER A 55 -5.34 -15.17 0.78
C SER A 55 -5.56 -16.28 1.82
N PRO A 56 -4.71 -17.32 1.86
CA PRO A 56 -4.78 -18.33 2.93
C PRO A 56 -4.58 -17.76 4.35
N PHE A 57 -3.96 -16.59 4.47
CA PHE A 57 -3.56 -16.01 5.75
C PHE A 57 -4.41 -14.83 6.21
N PHE A 58 -5.04 -14.10 5.28
CA PHE A 58 -5.87 -12.94 5.61
C PHE A 58 -7.00 -12.72 4.61
N THR A 59 -8.01 -11.96 5.05
CA THR A 59 -9.08 -11.46 4.18
C THR A 59 -9.33 -10.00 4.52
N GLU A 60 -9.22 -9.14 3.51
CA GLU A 60 -9.47 -7.71 3.63
C GLU A 60 -10.66 -7.32 2.75
N LEU A 61 -11.55 -6.48 3.29
CA LEU A 61 -12.71 -5.96 2.57
C LEU A 61 -12.69 -4.44 2.62
N THR A 62 -12.81 -3.80 1.46
CA THR A 62 -12.87 -2.35 1.32
C THR A 62 -14.06 -1.93 0.46
N THR A 63 -14.85 -0.98 0.94
CA THR A 63 -16.00 -0.43 0.21
C THR A 63 -15.66 0.91 -0.43
N LEU A 64 -15.97 1.03 -1.71
CA LEU A 64 -15.71 2.17 -2.57
C LEU A 64 -17.04 2.77 -3.03
N LYS A 65 -17.17 4.09 -2.94
CA LYS A 65 -18.27 4.83 -3.57
C LYS A 65 -17.75 5.57 -4.78
N VAL A 66 -18.26 5.18 -5.95
CA VAL A 66 -17.86 5.74 -7.25
C VAL A 66 -18.95 6.68 -7.73
N LEU A 67 -18.56 7.91 -8.08
CA LEU A 67 -19.39 8.90 -8.72
C LEU A 67 -18.77 9.21 -10.08
N PHE A 68 -19.59 9.17 -11.12
CA PHE A 68 -19.14 9.44 -12.47
C PHE A 68 -20.04 10.46 -13.14
N PHE A 69 -19.43 11.47 -13.74
CA PHE A 69 -20.07 12.48 -14.56
C PHE A 69 -19.05 12.89 -15.62
N PHE A 70 -19.16 12.36 -16.84
CA PHE A 70 -18.14 12.57 -17.87
C PHE A 70 -17.83 14.07 -18.09
N PRO A 71 -16.55 14.49 -18.14
CA PRO A 71 -15.33 13.67 -18.17
C PRO A 71 -14.72 13.36 -16.79
N PHE A 72 -15.46 13.58 -15.71
CA PHE A 72 -14.97 13.44 -14.35
C PHE A 72 -15.43 12.17 -13.67
N SER A 73 -14.60 11.75 -12.73
CA SER A 73 -14.98 10.72 -11.80
C SER A 73 -14.39 10.96 -10.41
N ARG A 74 -15.04 10.40 -9.40
CA ARG A 74 -14.67 10.52 -8.00
C ARG A 74 -14.86 9.16 -7.34
N THR A 75 -13.83 8.66 -6.67
CA THR A 75 -13.93 7.48 -5.80
C THR A 75 -13.63 7.88 -4.37
N GLU A 76 -14.54 7.54 -3.48
CA GLU A 76 -14.41 7.68 -2.03
C GLU A 76 -14.18 6.29 -1.44
N TYR A 77 -13.13 6.13 -0.63
CA TYR A 77 -12.82 4.90 0.08
C TYR A 77 -13.50 4.97 1.45
N VAL A 78 -14.62 4.26 1.60
CA VAL A 78 -15.62 4.48 2.66
C VAL A 78 -15.26 3.70 3.93
N GLU A 79 -15.06 2.39 3.79
CA GLU A 79 -14.82 1.44 4.88
C GLU A 79 -13.78 0.42 4.43
N GLY A 80 -12.88 0.00 5.32
CA GLY A 80 -11.86 -1.01 5.04
C GLY A 80 -10.82 -1.08 6.16
N GLN A 81 -10.03 -2.15 6.22
CA GLN A 81 -8.91 -2.20 7.16
C GLN A 81 -7.87 -1.17 6.73
N ARG A 82 -7.55 -0.25 7.64
CA ARG A 82 -6.53 0.77 7.40
C ARG A 82 -5.24 0.32 8.03
N ASP A 83 -4.22 0.14 7.20
CA ASP A 83 -2.85 0.04 7.68
C ASP A 83 -2.42 1.42 8.17
N GLU A 84 -2.05 1.53 9.45
CA GLU A 84 -1.61 2.80 10.05
C GLU A 84 -0.23 3.25 9.54
N TYR A 85 0.57 2.33 9.00
CA TYR A 85 1.93 2.59 8.54
C TYR A 85 2.03 2.89 7.04
N VAL A 86 1.00 2.54 6.26
CA VAL A 86 0.96 2.74 4.81
C VAL A 86 -0.14 3.75 4.46
N PRO A 87 0.21 4.92 3.88
CA PRO A 87 -0.81 5.86 3.43
C PRO A 87 -1.73 5.24 2.39
N GLN A 88 -3.02 5.13 2.73
CA GLN A 88 -4.04 4.59 1.84
C GLN A 88 -4.85 5.72 1.19
N PRO A 89 -5.33 5.56 -0.05
CA PRO A 89 -6.17 6.56 -0.68
C PRO A 89 -7.52 6.66 0.05
N VAL A 90 -7.95 7.89 0.34
CA VAL A 90 -9.24 8.23 0.95
C VAL A 90 -10.21 8.74 -0.11
N LEU A 91 -9.68 9.52 -1.06
CA LEU A 91 -10.43 10.16 -2.12
C LEU A 91 -9.57 10.27 -3.36
N GLN A 92 -10.14 9.97 -4.52
CA GLN A 92 -9.50 10.20 -5.81
C GLN A 92 -10.45 10.84 -6.80
N ILE A 93 -10.07 11.99 -7.35
CA ILE A 93 -10.79 12.71 -8.41
C ILE A 93 -9.99 12.58 -9.69
N VAL A 94 -10.63 12.22 -10.80
CA VAL A 94 -9.97 12.10 -12.11
C VAL A 94 -10.69 12.97 -13.13
N ASP A 95 -9.91 13.74 -13.87
CA ASP A 95 -10.29 14.38 -15.14
C ASP A 95 -9.79 13.50 -16.28
N HIS A 96 -10.71 12.74 -16.88
CA HIS A 96 -10.42 11.85 -18.01
C HIS A 96 -10.24 12.61 -19.33
N GLN A 97 -10.45 13.92 -19.40
CA GLN A 97 -10.14 14.69 -20.59
C GLN A 97 -8.67 15.13 -20.58
N GLU A 98 -8.16 15.52 -19.40
CA GLU A 98 -6.77 15.94 -19.22
C GLU A 98 -5.82 14.77 -18.92
N GLY A 99 -6.34 13.64 -18.44
CA GLY A 99 -5.51 12.54 -17.91
C GLY A 99 -4.89 12.93 -16.57
N ARG A 100 -5.67 13.62 -15.73
CA ARG A 100 -5.19 14.25 -14.50
C ARG A 100 -5.96 13.73 -13.31
N SER A 101 -5.25 13.20 -12.33
CA SER A 101 -5.83 12.61 -11.11
C SER A 101 -5.35 13.36 -9.88
N PHE A 102 -6.24 13.57 -8.92
CA PHE A 102 -5.93 14.10 -7.59
C PHE A 102 -6.26 13.04 -6.56
N VAL A 103 -5.27 12.61 -5.78
CA VAL A 103 -5.43 11.59 -4.75
C VAL A 103 -5.16 12.20 -3.39
N PHE A 104 -6.08 12.00 -2.45
CA PHE A 104 -5.93 12.36 -1.05
C PHE A 104 -5.74 11.08 -0.24
N TYR A 105 -4.73 11.06 0.63
CA TYR A 105 -4.36 9.89 1.42
C TYR A 105 -4.69 10.06 2.91
N THR A 106 -4.64 8.96 3.66
CA THR A 106 -4.89 8.91 5.11
C THR A 106 -3.94 9.78 5.93
N ASN A 107 -2.75 10.09 5.42
CA ASN A 107 -1.76 10.99 6.03
C ASN A 107 -1.97 12.48 5.67
N GLU A 108 -3.17 12.85 5.21
CA GLU A 108 -3.58 14.21 4.86
C GLU A 108 -2.80 14.86 3.70
N VAL A 109 -2.15 14.05 2.87
CA VAL A 109 -1.42 14.51 1.70
C VAL A 109 -2.31 14.48 0.47
N TRP A 110 -2.27 15.56 -0.33
CA TRP A 110 -2.75 15.57 -1.71
C TRP A 110 -1.62 15.38 -2.71
N GLU A 111 -1.86 14.53 -3.69
CA GLU A 111 -1.00 14.37 -4.85
C GLU A 111 -1.78 14.61 -6.14
N GLU A 112 -1.12 15.27 -7.08
CA GLU A 112 -1.57 15.45 -8.44
C GLU A 112 -0.75 14.52 -9.35
N ILE A 113 -1.44 13.69 -10.13
CA ILE A 113 -0.85 12.69 -11.02
C ILE A 113 -1.29 13.00 -12.45
N LEU A 114 -0.34 13.21 -13.34
CA LEU A 114 -0.54 13.33 -14.78
C LEU A 114 -0.20 11.99 -15.42
N ASP A 115 -1.21 11.34 -16.00
CA ASP A 115 -1.09 10.05 -16.65
C ASP A 115 -1.96 10.02 -17.92
N GLU A 116 -1.30 9.90 -19.06
CA GLU A 116 -2.00 9.90 -20.35
C GLU A 116 -2.91 8.68 -20.53
N SER A 117 -2.66 7.58 -19.82
CA SER A 117 -3.50 6.38 -19.87
C SER A 117 -4.91 6.63 -19.32
N LEU A 118 -5.09 7.65 -18.47
CA LEU A 118 -6.38 8.04 -17.91
C LEU A 118 -7.26 8.82 -18.91
N LYS A 119 -6.71 9.27 -20.04
CA LYS A 119 -7.46 10.03 -21.04
C LYS A 119 -8.50 9.15 -21.74
N GLY A 120 -9.77 9.56 -21.70
CA GLY A 120 -10.88 8.84 -22.33
C GLY A 120 -11.32 7.57 -21.60
N ALA A 121 -10.70 7.23 -20.46
CA ALA A 121 -11.13 6.15 -19.59
C ALA A 121 -12.49 6.47 -18.94
N VAL A 122 -13.28 5.45 -18.60
CA VAL A 122 -14.52 5.58 -17.82
C VAL A 122 -14.36 4.81 -16.52
N ARG A 123 -14.76 5.33 -15.34
CA ARG A 123 -14.33 4.72 -14.06
C ARG A 123 -14.73 3.25 -13.78
N LEU A 124 -15.87 2.78 -14.28
CA LEU A 124 -16.21 1.34 -14.19
C LEU A 124 -15.39 0.50 -15.20
N ASP A 125 -14.88 1.15 -16.23
CA ASP A 125 -13.77 0.69 -17.06
C ASP A 125 -12.45 0.78 -16.28
N GLU A 126 -12.22 1.68 -15.32
CA GLU A 126 -10.99 1.73 -14.49
C GLU A 126 -10.93 0.64 -13.41
N ILE A 127 -12.08 0.18 -12.88
CA ILE A 127 -12.15 -1.04 -12.07
C ILE A 127 -11.81 -2.28 -12.93
N LEU A 128 -12.13 -2.22 -14.22
CA LEU A 128 -11.68 -3.16 -15.27
C LEU A 128 -10.21 -2.92 -15.71
N PHE A 129 -9.72 -1.67 -15.72
CA PHE A 129 -8.46 -1.23 -16.35
C PHE A 129 -7.28 -1.09 -15.39
N ALA A 130 -7.53 -1.09 -14.08
CA ALA A 130 -6.57 -1.54 -13.10
C ALA A 130 -6.14 -3.01 -13.38
N TYR A 131 -6.80 -3.72 -14.30
CA TYR A 131 -6.49 -5.09 -14.69
C TYR A 131 -6.38 -5.36 -16.19
N SER A 132 -6.77 -4.43 -17.07
CA SER A 132 -6.54 -4.59 -18.51
C SER A 132 -5.12 -4.21 -18.95
N GLU A 133 -4.37 -3.48 -18.13
CA GLU A 133 -2.93 -3.30 -18.35
C GLU A 133 -2.15 -4.53 -17.86
N PHE A 134 -2.75 -5.39 -17.04
CA PHE A 134 -2.22 -6.70 -16.69
C PHE A 134 -2.48 -7.69 -17.82
N ASP A 135 -1.69 -7.59 -18.89
CA ASP A 135 -1.46 -8.73 -19.80
C ASP A 135 -1.08 -10.00 -18.99
N TYR A 136 -0.52 -9.80 -17.79
CA TYR A 136 -0.24 -10.82 -16.77
C TYR A 136 -1.46 -11.61 -16.25
N LEU A 137 -2.68 -11.06 -16.34
CA LEU A 137 -3.91 -11.79 -15.96
C LEU A 137 -4.44 -12.71 -17.07
N GLY A 138 -3.83 -12.62 -18.25
CA GLY A 138 -4.21 -13.38 -19.42
C GLY A 138 -5.39 -12.77 -20.17
N ILE A 139 -5.39 -13.00 -21.49
CA ILE A 139 -6.45 -12.52 -22.38
C ILE A 139 -7.72 -13.33 -22.07
N PRO A 140 -8.88 -12.68 -21.91
CA PRO A 140 -10.15 -13.38 -21.85
C PRO A 140 -10.36 -14.35 -23.03
N GLU A 141 -10.59 -15.63 -22.74
CA GLU A 141 -10.60 -16.69 -23.75
C GLU A 141 -12.00 -17.16 -24.12
N LYS A 142 -12.91 -17.16 -23.13
CA LYS A 142 -14.22 -17.80 -23.26
C LYS A 142 -15.33 -16.92 -22.72
N VAL A 143 -16.47 -16.98 -23.39
CA VAL A 143 -17.73 -16.38 -22.94
C VAL A 143 -18.74 -17.49 -22.70
N GLU A 144 -19.43 -17.43 -21.57
CA GLU A 144 -20.51 -18.33 -21.19
C GLU A 144 -21.71 -17.52 -20.73
N ARG A 145 -22.92 -18.07 -20.86
CA ARG A 145 -24.08 -17.56 -20.12
C ARG A 145 -24.05 -18.14 -18.72
N GLY A 146 -24.28 -17.28 -17.74
CA GLY A 146 -24.44 -17.67 -16.35
C GLY A 146 -25.41 -16.74 -15.67
N GLU A 147 -25.27 -16.66 -14.36
CA GLU A 147 -26.02 -15.74 -13.54
C GLU A 147 -25.12 -15.08 -12.51
N PHE A 148 -25.49 -13.88 -12.09
CA PHE A 148 -24.90 -13.20 -10.95
C PHE A 148 -26.02 -12.73 -10.01
N ARG A 149 -26.02 -13.24 -8.77
CA ARG A 149 -27.07 -12.99 -7.77
C ARG A 149 -28.50 -13.19 -8.32
N GLY A 150 -28.70 -14.27 -9.10
CA GLY A 150 -29.99 -14.66 -9.69
C GLY A 150 -30.42 -13.84 -10.90
N LYS A 151 -29.55 -12.99 -11.48
CA LYS A 151 -29.79 -12.26 -12.73
C LYS A 151 -28.96 -12.83 -13.88
N PRO A 152 -29.50 -12.89 -15.11
CA PRO A 152 -28.74 -13.32 -16.28
C PRO A 152 -27.48 -12.48 -16.52
N ALA A 153 -26.35 -13.15 -16.73
CA ALA A 153 -25.07 -12.51 -16.94
C ALA A 153 -24.23 -13.23 -18.02
N TRP A 154 -23.47 -12.46 -18.79
CA TRP A 154 -22.33 -12.97 -19.54
C TRP A 154 -21.15 -13.14 -18.59
N VAL A 155 -20.59 -14.34 -18.57
CA VAL A 155 -19.41 -14.69 -17.79
C VAL A 155 -18.24 -14.83 -18.75
N ILE A 156 -17.32 -13.88 -18.69
CA ILE A 156 -16.10 -13.86 -19.47
C ILE A 156 -15.00 -14.48 -18.60
N LYS A 157 -14.37 -15.55 -19.08
CA LYS A 157 -13.31 -16.28 -18.37
C LYS A 157 -11.98 -16.16 -19.12
N GLY A 158 -10.94 -15.80 -18.40
CA GLY A 158 -9.54 -15.93 -18.79
C GLY A 158 -8.78 -16.79 -17.76
N PRO A 159 -7.45 -16.96 -17.94
CA PRO A 159 -6.63 -17.81 -17.09
C PRO A 159 -6.63 -17.40 -15.62
N LYS A 160 -6.56 -16.09 -15.34
CA LYS A 160 -6.49 -15.53 -13.98
C LYS A 160 -7.56 -14.48 -13.72
N ILE A 161 -8.54 -14.33 -14.60
CA ILE A 161 -9.59 -13.32 -14.47
C ILE A 161 -10.94 -13.87 -14.90
N THR A 162 -11.97 -13.55 -14.13
CA THR A 162 -13.37 -13.78 -14.50
C THR A 162 -14.16 -12.49 -14.35
N ILE A 163 -14.98 -12.16 -15.35
CA ILE A 163 -15.78 -10.93 -15.39
C ILE A 163 -17.24 -11.33 -15.60
N TRP A 164 -18.13 -10.78 -14.78
CA TRP A 164 -19.57 -10.94 -14.91
C TRP A 164 -20.19 -9.64 -15.41
N LEU A 165 -20.78 -9.67 -16.60
CA LEU A 165 -21.52 -8.56 -17.21
C LEU A 165 -23.02 -8.88 -17.20
N GLU A 166 -23.87 -7.95 -16.76
CA GLU A 166 -25.32 -8.13 -16.84
C GLU A 166 -25.77 -8.25 -18.31
N GLU A 167 -26.56 -9.28 -18.66
CA GLU A 167 -26.84 -9.63 -20.07
C GLU A 167 -27.57 -8.50 -20.84
N GLU A 168 -28.45 -7.75 -20.17
CA GLU A 168 -29.26 -6.70 -20.80
C GLU A 168 -28.54 -5.35 -20.92
N THR A 169 -27.77 -4.96 -19.90
CA THR A 169 -27.15 -3.63 -19.80
C THR A 169 -25.67 -3.64 -20.18
N LEU A 170 -25.05 -4.82 -20.18
CA LEU A 170 -23.62 -5.06 -20.29
C LEU A 170 -22.78 -4.42 -19.17
N PHE A 171 -23.41 -3.97 -18.08
CA PHE A 171 -22.68 -3.42 -16.95
C PHE A 171 -21.97 -4.51 -16.16
N VAL A 172 -20.75 -4.19 -15.74
CA VAL A 172 -19.94 -5.04 -14.87
C VAL A 172 -20.64 -5.16 -13.53
N ARG A 173 -20.77 -6.40 -13.07
CA ARG A 173 -21.32 -6.75 -11.76
C ARG A 173 -20.28 -7.32 -10.83
N ARG A 174 -19.34 -8.09 -11.37
CA ARG A 174 -18.20 -8.61 -10.62
C ARG A 174 -17.00 -8.75 -11.53
N ILE A 175 -15.82 -8.51 -10.96
CA ILE A 175 -14.53 -8.93 -11.50
C ILE A 175 -13.86 -9.72 -10.41
N GLU A 176 -13.25 -10.84 -10.76
CA GLU A 176 -12.46 -11.66 -9.86
C GLU A 176 -11.16 -11.99 -10.57
N SER A 177 -10.05 -11.72 -9.93
CA SER A 177 -8.72 -12.03 -10.44
C SER A 177 -7.93 -12.82 -9.41
N GLN A 178 -7.04 -13.67 -9.90
CA GLN A 178 -6.15 -14.47 -9.07
C GLN A 178 -4.70 -14.16 -9.42
N ILE A 179 -3.97 -13.64 -8.46
CA ILE A 179 -2.58 -13.21 -8.65
C ILE A 179 -1.79 -13.61 -7.40
N PHE A 180 -0.69 -14.34 -7.55
CA PHE A 180 0.23 -14.68 -6.45
C PHE A 180 -0.42 -15.44 -5.27
N GLY A 181 -1.35 -16.35 -5.56
CA GLY A 181 -2.11 -17.05 -4.51
C GLY A 181 -3.14 -16.19 -3.78
N ILE A 182 -3.32 -14.93 -4.20
CA ILE A 182 -4.31 -13.99 -3.68
C ILE A 182 -5.46 -13.88 -4.69
N THR A 183 -6.70 -13.93 -4.20
CA THR A 183 -7.89 -13.62 -4.98
C THR A 183 -8.31 -12.19 -4.70
N ILE A 184 -8.36 -11.35 -5.72
CA ILE A 184 -8.89 -9.99 -5.62
C ILE A 184 -10.22 -9.95 -6.36
N SER A 185 -11.27 -9.46 -5.73
CA SER A 185 -12.57 -9.31 -6.39
C SER A 185 -13.18 -7.94 -6.16
N PHE A 186 -13.84 -7.42 -7.19
CA PHE A 186 -14.61 -6.19 -7.16
C PHE A 186 -16.06 -6.53 -7.45
N THR A 187 -16.97 -6.20 -6.55
CA THR A 187 -18.40 -6.47 -6.70
C THR A 187 -19.17 -5.17 -6.70
N VAL A 188 -19.92 -4.91 -7.77
CA VAL A 188 -20.83 -3.76 -7.85
C VAL A 188 -22.10 -4.12 -7.09
N GLU A 189 -22.18 -3.66 -5.85
CA GLU A 189 -23.30 -3.89 -4.94
C GLU A 189 -24.54 -3.13 -5.41
N GLU A 190 -24.37 -1.85 -5.73
CA GLU A 190 -25.44 -0.97 -6.17
C GLU A 190 -24.97 -0.08 -7.34
N VAL A 191 -25.86 0.19 -8.28
CA VAL A 191 -25.61 1.17 -9.34
C VAL A 191 -26.88 1.96 -9.64
N LYS A 192 -26.76 3.29 -9.66
CA LYS A 192 -27.82 4.21 -10.03
C LYS A 192 -27.38 5.02 -11.24
N LEU A 193 -28.05 4.79 -12.36
CA LEU A 193 -27.81 5.48 -13.63
C LEU A 193 -28.47 6.86 -13.64
N ASP A 194 -27.94 7.76 -14.47
CA ASP A 194 -28.44 9.12 -14.66
C ASP A 194 -28.66 9.87 -13.34
N ALA A 195 -27.78 9.61 -12.37
CA ALA A 195 -27.83 10.23 -11.07
C ALA A 195 -27.54 11.74 -11.17
N GLU A 196 -28.32 12.55 -10.47
CA GLU A 196 -28.00 13.97 -10.28
C GLU A 196 -26.84 14.08 -9.29
N ILE A 197 -25.66 14.42 -9.81
CA ILE A 197 -24.43 14.53 -9.01
C ILE A 197 -23.99 16.01 -9.04
N PRO A 198 -23.84 16.66 -7.88
CA PRO A 198 -23.33 18.02 -7.79
C PRO A 198 -21.92 18.13 -8.41
N SER A 199 -21.73 19.10 -9.32
CA SER A 199 -20.47 19.26 -10.04
C SER A 199 -19.30 19.72 -9.15
N ASP A 200 -19.60 20.34 -8.02
CA ASP A 200 -18.63 20.78 -7.02
C ASP A 200 -17.88 19.61 -6.37
N LEU A 201 -18.46 18.40 -6.35
CA LEU A 201 -17.79 17.20 -5.84
C LEU A 201 -16.53 16.79 -6.64
N PHE A 202 -16.43 17.23 -7.90
CA PHE A 202 -15.31 16.93 -8.78
C PHE A 202 -14.28 18.07 -8.82
N GLN A 203 -14.42 19.11 -8.00
CA GLN A 203 -13.43 20.18 -7.96
C GLN A 203 -12.09 19.64 -7.42
N PRO A 204 -10.97 19.94 -8.11
CA PRO A 204 -9.65 19.58 -7.59
C PRO A 204 -9.36 20.35 -6.29
N PRO A 205 -8.44 19.85 -5.45
CA PRO A 205 -7.98 20.61 -4.30
C PRO A 205 -7.33 21.93 -4.75
N PRO A 206 -7.33 22.96 -3.88
CA PRO A 206 -6.53 24.16 -4.11
C PRO A 206 -5.05 23.81 -4.40
N PRO A 207 -4.39 24.44 -5.39
CA PRO A 207 -3.03 24.09 -5.81
C PRO A 207 -1.97 24.12 -4.69
N GLU A 208 -2.21 24.90 -3.64
CA GLU A 208 -1.38 25.02 -2.44
C GLU A 208 -1.47 23.82 -1.49
N LEU A 209 -2.54 23.02 -1.56
CA LEU A 209 -2.67 21.77 -0.79
C LEU A 209 -2.00 20.59 -1.49
N VAL A 210 -1.76 20.69 -2.81
CA VAL A 210 -1.09 19.65 -3.60
C VAL A 210 0.38 19.61 -3.20
N ALA A 211 0.74 18.63 -2.38
CA ALA A 211 2.09 18.44 -1.89
C ALA A 211 3.03 18.00 -3.01
N ARG A 212 2.55 17.18 -3.94
CA ARG A 212 3.38 16.57 -4.99
C ARG A 212 2.67 16.56 -6.34
N ARG A 213 3.47 16.73 -7.39
CA ARG A 213 3.05 16.63 -8.79
C ARG A 213 3.87 15.55 -9.46
N ILE A 214 3.20 14.50 -9.89
CA ILE A 214 3.79 13.29 -10.44
C ILE A 214 3.40 13.24 -11.91
N THR A 215 4.36 12.97 -12.78
CA THR A 215 4.11 12.71 -14.19
C THR A 215 4.51 11.28 -14.49
N VAL A 216 3.55 10.47 -14.93
CA VAL A 216 3.80 9.09 -15.38
C VAL A 216 4.51 9.15 -16.74
N ILE A 217 5.52 8.30 -16.93
CA ILE A 217 6.30 8.19 -18.16
C ILE A 217 6.08 6.80 -18.77
N PRO A 218 5.07 6.62 -19.65
CA PRO A 218 4.70 5.32 -20.19
C PRO A 218 5.84 4.62 -20.93
N GLN A 219 6.73 5.37 -21.59
CA GLN A 219 7.84 4.82 -22.36
C GLN A 219 8.81 4.01 -21.49
N GLY A 220 9.07 4.46 -20.25
CA GLY A 220 9.95 3.71 -19.35
C GLY A 220 9.31 2.39 -18.89
N ARG A 221 7.98 2.37 -18.70
CA ARG A 221 7.25 1.14 -18.41
C ARG A 221 7.28 0.17 -19.59
N GLU A 222 7.17 0.66 -20.83
CA GLU A 222 7.28 -0.17 -22.03
C GLU A 222 8.67 -0.82 -22.17
N ILE A 223 9.73 -0.09 -21.81
CA ILE A 223 11.09 -0.67 -21.76
C ILE A 223 11.15 -1.79 -20.70
N LEU A 224 10.64 -1.54 -19.49
CA LEU A 224 10.57 -2.58 -18.45
C LEU A 224 9.73 -3.78 -18.88
N ARG A 225 8.65 -3.57 -19.67
CA ARG A 225 7.86 -4.63 -20.28
C ARG A 225 8.66 -5.47 -21.26
N SER A 226 9.40 -4.84 -22.16
CA SER A 226 10.28 -5.56 -23.08
C SER A 226 11.35 -6.38 -22.34
N VAL A 227 11.88 -5.86 -21.23
CA VAL A 227 12.80 -6.58 -20.34
C VAL A 227 12.08 -7.77 -19.67
N TRP A 228 10.89 -7.54 -19.12
CA TRP A 228 10.08 -8.56 -18.45
C TRP A 228 9.72 -9.71 -19.39
N GLU A 229 9.23 -9.41 -20.60
CA GLU A 229 8.90 -10.40 -21.63
C GLU A 229 10.11 -11.26 -22.04
N LYS A 230 11.29 -10.66 -22.10
CA LYS A 230 12.53 -11.40 -22.38
C LYS A 230 12.88 -12.40 -21.28
N LEU A 231 12.48 -12.11 -20.04
CA LEU A 231 12.77 -12.91 -18.85
C LEU A 231 11.65 -13.89 -18.48
N SER A 232 10.40 -13.60 -18.86
CA SER A 232 9.18 -14.29 -18.40
C SER A 232 9.06 -15.76 -18.82
N GLY A 233 9.86 -16.19 -19.80
CA GLY A 233 9.91 -17.59 -20.26
C GLY A 233 11.02 -18.45 -19.65
N LEU A 234 11.79 -17.93 -18.69
CA LEU A 234 12.91 -18.66 -18.10
C LEU A 234 12.43 -19.63 -17.03
N GLU A 235 12.76 -20.91 -17.20
CA GLU A 235 12.59 -21.92 -16.14
C GLU A 235 13.82 -21.99 -15.23
N THR A 236 14.99 -21.62 -15.75
CA THR A 236 16.25 -21.55 -15.00
C THR A 236 17.06 -20.31 -15.31
N PHE A 237 17.76 -19.78 -14.30
CA PHE A 237 18.82 -18.79 -14.51
C PHE A 237 19.80 -18.74 -13.33
N ILE A 238 20.99 -18.21 -13.59
CA ILE A 238 21.96 -17.82 -12.55
C ILE A 238 22.32 -16.35 -12.75
N VAL A 239 22.24 -15.57 -11.67
CA VAL A 239 22.65 -14.16 -11.63
C VAL A 239 23.70 -13.98 -10.54
N ARG A 240 24.84 -13.41 -10.90
CA ARG A 240 25.86 -12.95 -9.95
C ARG A 240 25.80 -11.43 -9.89
N LYS A 241 25.66 -10.87 -8.69
CA LYS A 241 25.57 -9.42 -8.49
C LYS A 241 26.41 -8.96 -7.30
N ARG A 242 26.95 -7.76 -7.37
CA ARG A 242 27.52 -7.07 -6.22
C ARG A 242 26.46 -6.19 -5.60
N VAL A 243 26.20 -6.36 -4.31
CA VAL A 243 25.25 -5.54 -3.56
C VAL A 243 26.05 -4.56 -2.70
N THR A 244 25.75 -3.27 -2.83
CA THR A 244 26.37 -2.21 -2.03
C THR A 244 25.31 -1.48 -1.23
N THR A 245 25.51 -1.39 0.09
CA THR A 245 24.69 -0.59 1.01
C THR A 245 25.59 0.39 1.77
N THR A 246 25.00 1.21 2.64
CA THR A 246 25.79 2.04 3.58
C THR A 246 26.58 1.20 4.59
N PHE A 247 26.20 -0.06 4.81
CA PHE A 247 26.81 -0.95 5.81
C PHE A 247 27.98 -1.77 5.26
N GLY A 248 28.09 -1.89 3.94
CA GLY A 248 29.13 -2.71 3.33
C GLY A 248 28.82 -3.10 1.89
N GLN A 249 29.64 -4.01 1.40
CA GLN A 249 29.49 -4.60 0.08
C GLN A 249 29.60 -6.11 0.19
N ASP A 250 28.64 -6.79 -0.42
CA ASP A 250 28.58 -8.24 -0.51
C ASP A 250 28.41 -8.64 -1.97
N GLU A 251 28.65 -9.91 -2.25
CA GLU A 251 28.31 -10.51 -3.51
C GLU A 251 27.19 -11.52 -3.32
N LYS A 252 26.19 -11.50 -4.21
CA LYS A 252 25.09 -12.45 -4.19
C LYS A 252 25.09 -13.30 -5.46
N VAL A 253 24.81 -14.59 -5.29
CA VAL A 253 24.53 -15.53 -6.38
C VAL A 253 23.09 -15.98 -6.25
N VAL A 254 22.25 -15.60 -7.21
CA VAL A 254 20.84 -15.97 -7.29
C VAL A 254 20.70 -17.07 -8.32
N ILE A 255 20.23 -18.23 -7.88
CA ILE A 255 20.07 -19.44 -8.70
C ILE A 255 18.60 -19.82 -8.68
N TYR A 256 17.96 -19.74 -9.83
CA TYR A 256 16.55 -20.09 -9.99
C TYR A 256 16.42 -21.31 -10.87
N ARG A 257 15.58 -22.25 -10.43
CA ARG A 257 15.06 -23.36 -11.22
C ARG A 257 13.70 -23.70 -10.68
N HIS A 258 12.63 -23.40 -11.42
CA HIS A 258 11.26 -23.68 -10.95
C HIS A 258 11.13 -25.11 -10.37
N PRO A 259 10.52 -25.31 -9.18
CA PRO A 259 9.92 -24.33 -8.27
C PRO A 259 10.86 -23.92 -7.11
N PHE A 260 12.16 -23.81 -7.36
CA PHE A 260 13.18 -23.49 -6.36
C PHE A 260 13.90 -22.17 -6.67
N LEU A 261 14.18 -21.41 -5.62
CA LEU A 261 15.06 -20.24 -5.66
C LEU A 261 16.11 -20.38 -4.57
N ARG A 262 17.38 -20.33 -4.93
CA ARG A 262 18.52 -20.33 -4.02
C ARG A 262 19.25 -18.99 -4.10
N VAL A 263 19.55 -18.39 -2.96
CA VAL A 263 20.36 -17.18 -2.87
C VAL A 263 21.54 -17.46 -1.96
N GLU A 264 22.74 -17.23 -2.47
CA GLU A 264 23.96 -17.27 -1.69
C GLU A 264 24.48 -15.85 -1.50
N THR A 265 24.86 -15.50 -0.27
CA THR A 265 25.54 -14.23 0.03
C THR A 265 26.97 -14.54 0.42
N HIS A 266 27.92 -13.82 -0.18
CA HIS A 266 29.35 -14.00 0.01
C HIS A 266 30.02 -12.67 0.34
N THR A 267 31.10 -12.72 1.14
CA THR A 267 31.99 -11.56 1.31
C THR A 267 32.70 -11.25 0.00
N LEU A 268 33.09 -9.99 -0.21
CA LEU A 268 33.93 -9.63 -1.33
C LEU A 268 35.33 -10.26 -1.24
N GLU A 269 35.79 -10.80 -2.36
CA GLU A 269 37.18 -11.23 -2.49
C GLU A 269 38.14 -10.04 -2.34
N SER A 270 39.17 -10.23 -1.52
CA SER A 270 40.21 -9.25 -1.24
C SER A 270 41.59 -9.90 -1.44
N PRO A 271 42.64 -9.15 -1.79
CA PRO A 271 43.99 -9.71 -1.93
C PRO A 271 44.50 -10.49 -0.71
N PHE A 272 43.92 -10.27 0.47
CA PHE A 272 44.29 -10.90 1.72
C PHE A 272 43.33 -11.98 2.21
N PHE A 273 42.09 -12.00 1.70
CA PHE A 273 41.05 -12.91 2.16
C PHE A 273 40.23 -13.43 0.98
N PRO A 274 40.14 -14.76 0.79
CA PRO A 274 39.24 -15.31 -0.22
C PRO A 274 37.78 -14.96 0.14
N SER A 275 36.92 -14.94 -0.87
CA SER A 275 35.48 -14.82 -0.66
C SER A 275 34.97 -15.95 0.25
N GLN A 276 34.10 -15.59 1.20
CA GLN A 276 33.52 -16.50 2.19
C GLN A 276 32.00 -16.46 2.09
N LEU A 277 31.38 -17.64 2.13
CA LEU A 277 29.92 -17.78 2.18
C LEU A 277 29.40 -17.29 3.54
N LEU A 278 28.49 -16.32 3.52
CA LEU A 278 27.86 -15.71 4.68
C LEU A 278 26.50 -16.34 5.00
N SER A 279 25.73 -16.68 3.98
CA SER A 279 24.41 -17.31 4.15
C SER A 279 23.94 -17.96 2.86
N VAL A 280 23.05 -18.96 3.00
CA VAL A 280 22.27 -19.49 1.89
C VAL A 280 20.79 -19.48 2.29
N THR A 281 19.93 -19.04 1.37
CA THR A 281 18.50 -19.28 1.47
C THR A 281 18.05 -20.16 0.31
N ILE A 282 17.11 -21.07 0.57
CA ILE A 282 16.45 -21.88 -0.46
C ILE A 282 14.95 -21.76 -0.24
N ARG A 283 14.23 -21.22 -1.23
CA ARG A 283 12.77 -21.22 -1.24
C ARG A 283 12.28 -22.38 -2.13
N ASP A 284 11.53 -23.28 -1.53
CA ASP A 284 10.71 -24.29 -2.22
C ASP A 284 9.28 -23.75 -2.30
N PHE A 285 8.94 -23.19 -3.46
CA PHE A 285 7.63 -22.57 -3.67
C PHE A 285 6.49 -23.60 -3.66
N ALA A 286 6.73 -24.78 -4.23
CA ALA A 286 5.71 -25.82 -4.33
C ALA A 286 5.47 -26.51 -2.97
N GLY A 287 6.52 -26.69 -2.18
CA GLY A 287 6.44 -27.21 -0.82
C GLY A 287 5.98 -26.20 0.23
N GLY A 288 5.99 -24.90 -0.09
CA GLY A 288 5.64 -23.83 0.86
C GLY A 288 6.68 -23.67 1.96
N LEU A 289 7.97 -23.83 1.64
CA LEU A 289 9.06 -23.82 2.63
C LEU A 289 10.17 -22.85 2.23
N LEU A 290 10.70 -22.14 3.22
CA LEU A 290 11.90 -21.32 3.09
C LEU A 290 12.96 -21.79 4.08
N TYR A 291 14.07 -22.28 3.54
CA TYR A 291 15.22 -22.78 4.28
C TYR A 291 16.29 -21.70 4.41
N PHE A 292 16.96 -21.66 5.56
CA PHE A 292 18.08 -20.79 5.86
C PHE A 292 19.26 -21.63 6.32
N TYR A 293 20.44 -21.36 5.79
CA TYR A 293 21.70 -21.96 6.22
C TYR A 293 22.62 -20.88 6.78
N ASN A 294 23.12 -21.11 8.00
CA ASN A 294 24.13 -20.28 8.64
C ASN A 294 25.49 -21.01 8.59
N PRO A 295 26.42 -20.61 7.71
CA PRO A 295 27.74 -21.24 7.58
C PRO A 295 28.60 -21.11 8.84
N THR A 296 28.34 -20.12 9.71
CA THR A 296 29.10 -19.92 10.95
C THR A 296 28.79 -21.01 11.98
N GLU A 297 27.53 -21.44 12.02
CA GLU A 297 27.03 -22.46 12.94
C GLU A 297 26.90 -23.85 12.30
N ASP A 298 27.10 -23.93 10.98
CA ASP A 298 26.85 -25.14 10.16
C ASP A 298 25.44 -25.70 10.41
N SER A 299 24.46 -24.81 10.45
CA SER A 299 23.08 -25.13 10.84
C SER A 299 22.07 -24.73 9.76
N TRP A 300 21.05 -25.56 9.58
CA TRP A 300 19.90 -25.29 8.74
C TRP A 300 18.67 -25.05 9.60
N GLU A 301 17.81 -24.13 9.17
CA GLU A 301 16.48 -23.92 9.73
C GLU A 301 15.47 -23.71 8.59
N LYS A 302 14.17 -23.89 8.87
CA LYS A 302 13.10 -23.63 7.88
C LYS A 302 11.88 -22.92 8.45
N VAL A 303 11.18 -22.15 7.63
CA VAL A 303 9.85 -21.60 7.95
C VAL A 303 8.83 -22.00 6.89
N GLU A 304 7.56 -22.08 7.29
CA GLU A 304 6.44 -22.26 6.37
C GLU A 304 6.09 -20.91 5.72
N VAL A 305 5.78 -20.94 4.43
CA VAL A 305 5.42 -19.77 3.61
C VAL A 305 4.30 -20.14 2.63
N ASP A 306 3.76 -19.15 1.91
CA ASP A 306 2.78 -19.38 0.85
C ASP A 306 3.23 -20.44 -0.17
N VAL A 307 2.32 -21.36 -0.48
CA VAL A 307 2.48 -22.33 -1.56
C VAL A 307 2.18 -21.65 -2.89
N LEU A 308 3.17 -21.63 -3.78
CA LEU A 308 3.06 -21.10 -5.13
C LEU A 308 3.49 -22.16 -6.13
N THR A 309 2.56 -22.57 -6.98
CA THR A 309 2.80 -23.68 -7.93
C THR A 309 2.90 -23.21 -9.39
N LEU A 310 2.46 -21.99 -9.69
CA LEU A 310 2.51 -21.44 -11.05
C LEU A 310 3.94 -20.94 -11.35
N PRO A 311 4.58 -21.38 -12.46
CA PRO A 311 5.95 -20.95 -12.82
C PRO A 311 6.15 -19.44 -12.91
N GLU A 312 5.14 -18.73 -13.40
CA GLU A 312 5.11 -17.27 -13.51
C GLU A 312 5.14 -16.56 -12.14
N ASP A 313 4.49 -17.14 -11.11
CA ASP A 313 4.49 -16.58 -9.76
C ASP A 313 5.87 -16.80 -9.13
N THR A 314 6.46 -17.99 -9.27
CA THR A 314 7.78 -18.31 -8.73
C THR A 314 8.89 -17.52 -9.42
N LEU A 315 8.77 -17.32 -10.74
CA LEU A 315 9.71 -16.54 -11.55
C LEU A 315 9.70 -15.08 -11.13
N MET A 316 8.52 -14.50 -10.87
CA MET A 316 8.41 -13.12 -10.41
C MET A 316 9.20 -12.88 -9.11
N PHE A 317 9.09 -13.77 -8.11
CA PHE A 317 9.93 -13.67 -6.91
C PHE A 317 11.42 -13.80 -7.20
N ALA A 318 11.78 -14.68 -8.13
CA ALA A 318 13.17 -14.86 -8.54
C ALA A 318 13.73 -13.63 -9.25
N LEU A 319 12.94 -12.96 -10.10
CA LEU A 319 13.30 -11.71 -10.77
C LEU A 319 13.35 -10.52 -9.81
N ALA A 320 12.45 -10.47 -8.83
CA ALA A 320 12.50 -9.49 -7.75
C ALA A 320 13.82 -9.65 -6.95
N GLU A 321 14.17 -10.88 -6.56
CA GLU A 321 15.44 -11.14 -5.86
C GLU A 321 16.65 -10.85 -6.76
N ALA A 322 16.64 -11.22 -8.04
CA ALA A 322 17.78 -11.05 -8.93
C ALA A 322 18.02 -9.59 -9.34
N PHE A 323 16.95 -8.87 -9.67
CA PHE A 323 17.03 -7.59 -10.39
C PHE A 323 16.25 -6.45 -9.73
N CYS A 324 15.62 -6.67 -8.57
CA CYS A 324 14.61 -5.76 -8.02
C CYS A 324 13.51 -5.48 -9.06
N LEU A 325 13.15 -6.48 -9.87
CA LEU A 325 12.23 -6.31 -10.99
C LEU A 325 10.88 -6.96 -10.66
N LEU A 326 9.84 -6.13 -10.63
CA LEU A 326 8.44 -6.53 -10.51
C LEU A 326 7.77 -6.49 -11.89
N PRO A 327 6.59 -7.13 -12.05
CA PRO A 327 5.75 -6.94 -13.22
C PRO A 327 5.60 -5.43 -13.51
N PRO A 328 5.92 -4.98 -14.74
CA PRO A 328 5.89 -3.55 -15.10
C PRO A 328 4.55 -2.87 -14.82
N GLU A 329 3.47 -3.63 -14.80
CA GLU A 329 2.10 -3.20 -14.50
C GLU A 329 1.93 -2.79 -13.03
N LEU A 330 2.75 -3.32 -12.12
CA LEU A 330 2.79 -2.92 -10.72
C LEU A 330 3.71 -1.70 -10.49
N VAL A 331 4.39 -1.21 -11.53
CA VAL A 331 5.39 -0.15 -11.43
C VAL A 331 4.89 1.12 -12.10
N THR A 332 4.73 2.19 -11.30
CA THR A 332 4.50 3.54 -11.85
C THR A 332 5.84 4.18 -12.18
N VAL A 333 6.18 4.31 -13.46
CA VAL A 333 7.41 4.97 -13.89
C VAL A 333 7.23 6.49 -13.92
N VAL A 334 8.15 7.21 -13.28
CA VAL A 334 8.12 8.68 -13.14
C VAL A 334 9.40 9.36 -13.67
N GLY A 335 10.39 8.58 -14.09
CA GLY A 335 11.64 9.08 -14.66
C GLY A 335 12.18 8.16 -15.74
N LEU A 336 12.66 8.74 -16.83
CA LEU A 336 13.39 8.06 -17.90
C LEU A 336 14.51 8.98 -18.39
N LYS A 337 15.76 8.51 -18.34
CA LYS A 337 16.94 9.24 -18.82
C LYS A 337 17.87 8.30 -19.57
N GLU A 338 18.54 8.81 -20.59
CA GLU A 338 19.62 8.09 -21.26
C GLU A 338 20.96 8.46 -20.60
N GLU A 339 21.76 7.46 -20.27
CA GLU A 339 23.10 7.66 -19.70
C GLU A 339 24.04 6.48 -20.00
N SER A 340 25.34 6.71 -19.89
CA SER A 340 26.35 5.67 -20.09
C SER A 340 26.73 5.00 -18.77
N LEU A 341 26.63 3.68 -18.70
CA LEU A 341 27.05 2.86 -17.56
C LEU A 341 28.09 1.84 -18.03
N ARG A 342 29.30 1.90 -17.48
CA ARG A 342 30.42 0.99 -17.82
C ARG A 342 30.71 0.93 -19.33
N GLY A 343 30.57 2.06 -20.02
CA GLY A 343 30.82 2.18 -21.46
C GLY A 343 29.70 1.65 -22.36
N ARG A 344 28.53 1.33 -21.78
CA ARG A 344 27.31 0.94 -22.50
C ARG A 344 26.28 2.05 -22.38
N GLU A 345 25.56 2.30 -23.47
CA GLU A 345 24.40 3.19 -23.43
C GLU A 345 23.25 2.50 -22.71
N THR A 346 22.64 3.19 -21.75
CA THR A 346 21.57 2.65 -20.90
C THR A 346 20.40 3.61 -20.79
N TRP A 347 19.22 3.07 -20.54
CA TRP A 347 18.10 3.82 -19.98
C TRP A 347 18.13 3.68 -18.46
N ARG A 348 18.22 4.81 -17.75
CA ARG A 348 17.91 4.91 -16.34
C ARG A 348 16.42 5.15 -16.17
N ILE A 349 15.73 4.18 -15.61
CA ILE A 349 14.29 4.17 -15.37
C ILE A 349 14.08 4.35 -13.87
N THR A 350 13.27 5.33 -13.47
CA THR A 350 12.96 5.62 -12.07
C THR A 350 11.47 5.35 -11.82
N ALA A 351 11.17 4.44 -10.91
CA ALA A 351 9.83 4.22 -10.41
C ALA A 351 9.47 5.21 -9.30
N ARG A 352 8.17 5.37 -9.10
CA ARG A 352 7.60 6.03 -7.93
C ARG A 352 7.84 5.17 -6.69
N GLY A 353 8.13 5.82 -5.56
CA GLY A 353 8.10 5.16 -4.25
C GLY A 353 6.68 5.00 -3.72
N MET A 354 6.54 4.85 -2.40
CA MET A 354 5.24 4.61 -1.77
C MET A 354 4.27 5.79 -2.01
N PRO A 355 3.04 5.54 -2.51
CA PRO A 355 2.03 6.59 -2.68
C PRO A 355 1.77 7.40 -1.41
N GLY A 356 1.53 8.71 -1.55
CA GLY A 356 1.26 9.59 -0.42
C GLY A 356 2.49 9.97 0.41
N THR A 357 3.69 9.48 0.09
CA THR A 357 4.94 9.74 0.82
C THR A 357 6.00 10.45 -0.04
N ASP A 358 7.08 10.90 0.60
CA ASP A 358 8.32 11.33 -0.08
C ASP A 358 9.31 10.17 -0.28
N ASP A 359 8.82 8.93 -0.15
CA ASP A 359 9.68 7.76 -0.22
C ASP A 359 10.26 7.65 -1.63
N PRO A 360 11.59 7.45 -1.74
CA PRO A 360 12.19 7.19 -3.02
C PRO A 360 11.66 5.86 -3.60
N GLY A 361 11.57 5.79 -4.93
CA GLY A 361 11.28 4.55 -5.63
C GLY A 361 12.54 3.88 -6.17
N PRO A 362 12.43 2.61 -6.61
CA PRO A 362 13.54 1.90 -7.22
C PRO A 362 13.93 2.47 -8.59
N GLU A 363 15.17 2.23 -8.97
CA GLU A 363 15.73 2.62 -10.26
C GLU A 363 16.43 1.46 -10.95
N TRP A 364 16.37 1.42 -12.29
CA TRP A 364 17.04 0.41 -13.11
C TRP A 364 17.85 1.05 -14.22
N TRP A 365 18.99 0.43 -14.54
CA TRP A 365 19.82 0.74 -15.68
C TRP A 365 19.71 -0.40 -16.67
N VAL A 366 18.94 -0.17 -17.74
CA VAL A 366 18.69 -1.16 -18.79
C VAL A 366 19.56 -0.83 -19.99
N ASP A 367 20.34 -1.80 -20.44
CA ASP A 367 21.17 -1.71 -21.64
C ASP A 367 20.31 -1.51 -22.90
N GLN A 368 20.62 -0.48 -23.70
CA GLN A 368 19.76 -0.11 -24.84
C GLN A 368 19.79 -1.13 -25.99
N GLU A 369 20.90 -1.85 -26.17
CA GLU A 369 21.08 -2.80 -27.26
C GLU A 369 20.51 -4.17 -26.90
N THR A 370 20.75 -4.62 -25.66
CA THR A 370 20.47 -6.00 -25.25
C THR A 370 19.25 -6.14 -24.36
N LEU A 371 18.67 -5.06 -23.84
CA LEU A 371 17.60 -5.09 -22.83
C LEU A 371 17.99 -5.85 -21.56
N SER A 372 19.27 -5.83 -21.20
CA SER A 372 19.76 -6.47 -19.98
C SER A 372 19.75 -5.45 -18.84
N VAL A 373 19.25 -5.82 -17.67
CA VAL A 373 19.41 -5.01 -16.45
C VAL A 373 20.88 -5.10 -16.02
N LEU A 374 21.59 -3.97 -16.05
CA LEU A 374 23.00 -3.90 -15.66
C LEU A 374 23.20 -3.49 -14.21
N ARG A 375 22.24 -2.72 -13.68
CA ARG A 375 22.21 -2.23 -12.29
C ARG A 375 20.78 -1.94 -11.87
N TYR A 376 20.51 -2.14 -10.59
CA TYR A 376 19.35 -1.55 -9.92
C TYR A 376 19.78 -0.75 -8.68
N ALA A 377 18.93 0.16 -8.23
CA ALA A 377 19.03 0.81 -6.93
C ALA A 377 17.67 0.76 -6.25
N GLU A 378 17.61 0.17 -5.06
CA GLU A 378 16.38 0.03 -4.28
C GLU A 378 16.52 0.78 -2.95
N PRO A 379 15.57 1.65 -2.61
CA PRO A 379 15.51 2.25 -1.29
C PRO A 379 14.94 1.27 -0.28
N ILE A 380 15.68 1.04 0.80
CA ILE A 380 15.32 0.16 1.91
C ILE A 380 15.10 1.03 3.16
N ARG A 381 13.97 0.81 3.84
CA ARG A 381 13.74 1.37 5.18
C ARG A 381 14.57 0.61 6.18
N PHE A 382 15.53 1.30 6.79
CA PHE A 382 16.37 0.72 7.81
C PHE A 382 16.18 1.46 9.14
N ARG A 383 16.03 0.71 10.23
CA ARG A 383 16.01 1.23 11.60
C ARG A 383 17.18 0.66 12.36
N GLU A 384 18.07 1.51 12.87
CA GLU A 384 19.10 1.04 13.80
C GLU A 384 18.44 0.57 15.10
N PRO A 385 18.88 -0.55 15.71
CA PRO A 385 18.28 -1.06 16.95
C PRO A 385 18.22 -0.06 18.11
N ARG A 386 19.00 1.03 18.06
CA ARG A 386 19.08 2.06 19.10
C ARG A 386 18.46 3.40 18.67
N GLU A 387 18.02 3.54 17.43
CA GLU A 387 17.39 4.76 16.91
C GLU A 387 15.87 4.55 16.79
N LYS A 388 15.11 5.58 17.16
CA LYS A 388 13.63 5.55 17.04
C LYS A 388 13.15 5.84 15.62
N GLU A 389 13.97 6.51 14.81
CA GLU A 389 13.61 6.94 13.45
C GLU A 389 14.14 5.97 12.40
N PHE A 390 13.35 5.74 11.36
CA PHE A 390 13.80 5.04 10.16
C PHE A 390 14.60 5.98 9.28
N ARG A 391 15.65 5.44 8.66
CA ARG A 391 16.39 6.12 7.59
C ARG A 391 16.33 5.32 6.31
N TRP A 392 16.31 6.01 5.19
CA TRP A 392 16.41 5.40 3.87
C TRP A 392 17.87 5.07 3.57
N VAL A 393 18.12 3.80 3.26
CA VAL A 393 19.39 3.32 2.74
C VAL A 393 19.18 2.86 1.31
N ILE A 394 20.03 3.27 0.39
CA ILE A 394 19.95 2.81 -0.99
C ILE A 394 20.83 1.56 -1.09
N GLU A 395 20.20 0.41 -1.31
CA GLU A 395 20.88 -0.77 -1.80
C GLU A 395 21.10 -0.63 -3.31
N ARG A 396 22.33 -0.88 -3.77
CA ARG A 396 22.65 -0.92 -5.20
C ARG A 396 23.10 -2.31 -5.59
N GLY A 397 22.38 -2.93 -6.52
CA GLY A 397 22.76 -4.21 -7.12
C GLY A 397 23.41 -3.99 -8.47
N ASP A 398 24.69 -4.32 -8.57
CA ASP A 398 25.50 -4.27 -9.78
C ASP A 398 25.57 -5.67 -10.40
N ILE A 399 24.92 -5.89 -11.54
CA ILE A 399 24.92 -7.20 -12.20
C ILE A 399 26.32 -7.47 -12.78
N LEU A 400 26.91 -8.60 -12.40
CA LEU A 400 28.26 -9.04 -12.79
C LEU A 400 28.18 -10.10 -13.88
N SER A 401 27.29 -11.07 -13.75
CA SER A 401 26.96 -12.05 -14.78
C SER A 401 25.50 -12.46 -14.72
N PHE A 402 24.97 -12.86 -15.88
CA PHE A 402 23.64 -13.42 -16.04
C PHE A 402 23.71 -14.57 -17.04
N GLU A 403 23.31 -15.75 -16.60
CA GLU A 403 23.29 -16.98 -17.37
C GLU A 403 21.83 -17.46 -17.47
N PRO A 404 21.16 -17.22 -18.60
CA PRO A 404 19.81 -17.71 -18.83
C PRO A 404 19.82 -19.19 -19.26
N ASN A 405 18.86 -19.97 -18.76
CA ASN A 405 18.67 -21.38 -19.09
C ASN A 405 19.88 -22.33 -18.84
N PRO A 406 20.64 -22.20 -17.74
CA PRO A 406 21.70 -23.16 -17.43
C PRO A 406 21.11 -24.49 -16.96
N GLU A 407 21.87 -25.58 -17.15
CA GLU A 407 21.60 -26.86 -16.49
C GLU A 407 21.97 -26.74 -15.00
N ILE A 408 20.97 -26.87 -14.12
CA ILE A 408 21.15 -26.78 -12.66
C ILE A 408 20.79 -28.14 -12.04
N PRO A 409 21.77 -28.88 -11.48
CA PRO A 409 21.55 -30.16 -10.83
C PRO A 409 20.68 -30.07 -9.56
N ASP A 410 20.02 -31.17 -9.18
CA ASP A 410 19.15 -31.24 -8.00
C ASP A 410 19.91 -30.98 -6.69
N GLU A 411 21.18 -31.36 -6.65
CA GLU A 411 22.06 -31.23 -5.50
C GLU A 411 22.24 -29.77 -5.06
N VAL A 412 22.05 -28.81 -5.98
CA VAL A 412 22.13 -27.37 -5.67
C VAL A 412 21.04 -26.94 -4.68
N PHE A 413 19.89 -27.61 -4.70
CA PHE A 413 18.74 -27.31 -3.82
C PHE A 413 18.58 -28.33 -2.69
N ALA A 414 19.51 -29.28 -2.55
CA ALA A 414 19.43 -30.31 -1.52
C ALA A 414 19.57 -29.69 -0.12
N VAL A 415 18.67 -30.09 0.77
CA VAL A 415 18.66 -29.75 2.20
C VAL A 415 18.65 -31.04 3.02
N PRO A 416 19.12 -31.02 4.29
CA PRO A 416 18.98 -32.17 5.19
C PRO A 416 17.51 -32.60 5.36
N GLN A 417 17.26 -33.89 5.66
CA GLN A 417 15.88 -34.37 5.83
C GLN A 417 15.20 -33.79 7.09
N ASP A 418 15.96 -33.64 8.18
CA ASP A 418 15.46 -33.23 9.49
C ASP A 418 15.80 -31.76 9.80
N VAL A 419 15.53 -30.84 8.87
CA VAL A 419 15.75 -29.41 9.12
C VAL A 419 14.76 -28.91 10.18
N PRO A 420 15.23 -28.38 11.32
CA PRO A 420 14.37 -27.85 12.36
C PRO A 420 13.53 -26.70 11.80
N VAL A 421 12.24 -26.70 12.13
CA VAL A 421 11.40 -25.53 11.88
C VAL A 421 11.93 -24.43 12.78
N ARG A 422 12.35 -23.32 12.18
CA ARG A 422 12.51 -22.04 12.85
C ARG A 422 11.14 -21.67 13.37
N ARG A 423 10.82 -22.15 14.56
CA ARG A 423 9.84 -21.50 15.40
C ARG A 423 10.45 -20.12 15.57
N LEU A 424 9.79 -19.10 15.04
CA LEU A 424 10.03 -17.76 15.54
C LEU A 424 9.71 -17.87 17.03
N GLU A 425 10.73 -18.18 17.82
CA GLU A 425 10.80 -17.72 19.18
C GLU A 425 10.85 -16.20 19.02
N LEU A 426 9.66 -15.62 18.79
CA LEU A 426 9.30 -14.45 19.54
C LEU A 426 9.77 -14.81 20.95
N PRO A 427 10.74 -14.09 21.52
CA PRO A 427 11.27 -14.39 22.82
C PRO A 427 10.06 -14.62 23.72
N GLU A 428 10.22 -15.47 24.71
CA GLU A 428 9.18 -15.65 25.72
C GLU A 428 8.81 -14.30 26.40
N GLU A 429 9.61 -13.25 26.13
CA GLU A 429 9.25 -11.83 26.16
C GLU A 429 8.90 -11.32 24.74
N PRO A 430 7.70 -10.79 24.50
CA PRO A 430 7.28 -10.44 23.16
C PRO A 430 8.18 -9.33 22.57
N TRP A 431 8.61 -9.50 21.29
CA TRP A 431 9.02 -8.36 20.44
C TRP A 431 7.85 -7.40 20.11
N PHE A 432 6.73 -7.56 20.82
CA PHE A 432 5.61 -6.66 21.02
C PHE A 432 5.13 -6.79 22.47
N GLU A 433 6.01 -6.52 23.42
CA GLU A 433 5.61 -5.58 24.45
C GLU A 433 6.05 -4.23 23.86
N GLU A 434 5.24 -3.57 23.02
CA GLU A 434 4.32 -2.63 23.68
C GLU A 434 3.87 -3.24 25.01
N GLU A 435 4.71 -3.03 26.02
CA GLU A 435 4.17 -2.28 27.13
C GLU A 435 3.40 -1.10 26.47
N GLU A 436 2.14 -1.36 26.11
CA GLU A 436 1.06 -0.78 26.87
C GLU A 436 1.34 -0.98 28.38
N GLU A 437 2.47 -0.46 28.90
CA GLU A 437 2.32 0.68 29.76
C GLU A 437 1.37 1.57 28.95
N GLU A 438 0.06 1.44 29.22
CA GLU A 438 -0.75 2.63 29.42
C GLU A 438 0.22 3.60 30.04
N ALA A 439 0.77 4.49 29.22
CA ALA A 439 1.95 5.25 29.54
C ALA A 439 1.50 6.13 30.69
N THR A 440 1.63 5.64 31.92
CA THR A 440 1.05 6.30 33.07
C THR A 440 1.81 7.60 33.11
N LEU A 441 1.11 8.68 32.81
CA LEU A 441 1.73 9.99 32.72
C LEU A 441 2.28 10.25 34.12
N GLU A 442 3.62 10.19 34.28
CA GLU A 442 4.23 10.09 35.60
C GLU A 442 3.75 11.24 36.52
N GLY A 443 3.12 10.84 37.63
CA GLY A 443 2.53 11.73 38.63
C GLY A 443 1.27 12.50 38.18
N TRP A 444 0.60 12.03 37.14
CA TRP A 444 -0.80 12.30 36.86
C TRP A 444 -1.67 11.20 37.47
N GLU A 445 -2.83 11.59 37.98
CA GLU A 445 -3.77 10.65 38.60
C GLU A 445 -5.12 10.63 37.86
N PRO A 446 -5.88 9.54 37.90
CA PRO A 446 -7.23 9.53 37.37
C PRO A 446 -8.11 10.56 38.07
N TYR A 447 -8.91 11.30 37.28
CA TYR A 447 -9.86 12.27 37.79
C TYR A 447 -10.96 11.60 38.62
N SER A 448 -11.29 12.23 39.74
CA SER A 448 -12.56 12.05 40.44
C SER A 448 -12.95 13.38 41.06
N LEU A 449 -14.25 13.58 41.30
CA LEU A 449 -14.72 14.79 41.98
C LEU A 449 -14.06 14.96 43.35
N ALA A 450 -13.82 13.86 44.08
CA ALA A 450 -13.16 13.87 45.38
C ALA A 450 -11.74 14.46 45.32
N LYS A 451 -10.93 14.07 44.33
CA LYS A 451 -9.56 14.59 44.15
C LYS A 451 -9.53 16.06 43.75
N LEU A 452 -10.49 16.49 42.92
CA LEU A 452 -10.63 17.90 42.59
C LEU A 452 -10.99 18.74 43.83
N GLU A 453 -11.92 18.25 44.66
CA GLU A 453 -12.30 18.94 45.90
C GLU A 453 -11.18 18.89 46.96
N GLU A 454 -10.39 17.82 47.02
CA GLU A 454 -9.21 17.74 47.87
C GLU A 454 -8.15 18.77 47.44
N ALA A 455 -7.88 18.91 46.14
CA ALA A 455 -6.96 19.91 45.63
C ALA A 455 -7.39 21.34 46.00
N LYS A 456 -8.70 21.64 45.91
CA LYS A 456 -9.28 22.91 46.37
C LYS A 456 -9.11 23.10 47.88
N ALA A 457 -9.38 22.08 48.69
CA ALA A 457 -9.20 22.14 50.13
C ALA A 457 -7.74 22.38 50.54
N GLN A 458 -6.80 21.82 49.77
CA GLN A 458 -5.35 22.04 49.92
C GLN A 458 -4.85 23.35 49.29
N LYS A 459 -5.74 24.15 48.67
CA LYS A 459 -5.43 25.40 47.96
C LYS A 459 -4.37 25.23 46.86
N LYS A 460 -4.41 24.10 46.15
CA LYS A 460 -3.51 23.81 45.02
C LYS A 460 -4.22 24.07 43.70
N ASN A 461 -3.48 24.62 42.74
CA ASN A 461 -3.93 24.73 41.36
C ASN A 461 -3.95 23.33 40.72
N VAL A 462 -4.81 23.15 39.71
CA VAL A 462 -5.06 21.84 39.09
C VAL A 462 -4.87 21.95 37.57
N VAL A 463 -4.31 20.92 36.94
CA VAL A 463 -4.40 20.73 35.50
C VAL A 463 -5.20 19.48 35.20
N LEU A 464 -6.25 19.62 34.39
CA LEU A 464 -7.06 18.53 33.88
C LEU A 464 -6.64 18.21 32.45
N TYR A 465 -6.27 16.96 32.20
CA TYR A 465 -5.99 16.45 30.86
C TYR A 465 -7.16 15.62 30.37
N PHE A 466 -7.93 16.17 29.43
CA PHE A 466 -9.03 15.47 28.79
C PHE A 466 -8.49 14.66 27.61
N ALA A 467 -8.65 13.34 27.69
CA ALA A 467 -8.17 12.37 26.71
C ALA A 467 -9.19 11.26 26.48
N ALA A 468 -8.96 10.43 25.46
CA ALA A 468 -9.73 9.23 25.17
C ALA A 468 -8.82 8.23 24.42
N ASP A 469 -9.08 6.94 24.56
CA ASP A 469 -8.23 5.88 23.98
C ASP A 469 -8.28 5.86 22.46
N TRP A 470 -9.38 6.32 21.87
CA TRP A 470 -9.53 6.48 20.42
C TRP A 470 -8.93 7.79 19.86
N CYS A 471 -8.34 8.63 20.72
CA CYS A 471 -7.80 9.93 20.33
C CYS A 471 -6.30 9.84 20.03
N GLU A 472 -5.95 9.60 18.77
CA GLU A 472 -4.55 9.51 18.34
C GLU A 472 -3.70 10.75 18.68
N PRO A 473 -4.20 12.00 18.53
CA PRO A 473 -3.45 13.18 18.98
C PRO A 473 -3.25 13.25 20.51
N CYS A 474 -4.05 12.51 21.30
CA CYS A 474 -3.88 12.39 22.75
C CYS A 474 -2.68 11.49 23.06
N HIS A 475 -2.58 10.34 22.41
CA HIS A 475 -1.43 9.42 22.52
C HIS A 475 -0.13 10.10 22.13
N ALA A 476 -0.11 10.81 21.00
CA ALA A 476 1.05 11.57 20.57
C ALA A 476 1.47 12.65 21.59
N LEU A 477 0.50 13.34 22.22
CA LEU A 477 0.76 14.36 23.24
C LEU A 477 1.33 13.74 24.53
N ALA A 478 0.78 12.58 24.95
CA ALA A 478 1.18 11.86 26.15
C ALA A 478 2.56 11.20 26.01
N ALA A 479 2.83 10.56 24.87
CA ALA A 479 4.07 9.85 24.61
C ALA A 479 5.28 10.77 24.41
N GLY A 480 5.07 12.00 23.92
CA GLY A 480 6.14 12.96 23.62
C GLY A 480 6.09 14.21 24.50
N PRO A 481 5.37 15.28 24.08
CA PRO A 481 5.41 16.59 24.72
C PRO A 481 5.14 16.60 26.24
N LEU A 482 4.18 15.80 26.74
CA LEU A 482 3.88 15.74 28.17
C LEU A 482 4.99 15.04 28.98
N ARG A 483 5.72 14.08 28.41
CA ARG A 483 6.86 13.42 29.07
C ARG A 483 8.14 14.25 29.08
N ASN A 484 8.17 15.40 28.40
CA ASN A 484 9.36 16.24 28.39
C ASN A 484 9.71 16.76 29.81
N PRO A 485 10.96 16.63 30.28
CA PRO A 485 11.35 17.04 31.63
C PRO A 485 11.04 18.50 31.97
N GLN A 486 11.15 19.41 30.99
CA GLN A 486 10.85 20.83 31.21
C GLN A 486 9.34 21.09 31.33
N VAL A 487 8.51 20.29 30.66
CA VAL A 487 7.05 20.35 30.81
C VAL A 487 6.66 19.79 32.18
N GLN A 488 7.23 18.65 32.56
CA GLN A 488 7.02 18.04 33.87
C GLN A 488 7.42 18.95 35.02
N GLU A 489 8.55 19.65 34.89
CA GLU A 489 9.01 20.64 35.88
C GLU A 489 7.98 21.77 36.07
N LEU A 490 7.43 22.32 34.97
CA LEU A 490 6.40 23.37 35.04
C LEU A 490 5.07 22.88 35.63
N LEU A 491 4.72 21.61 35.41
CA LEU A 491 3.48 21.02 35.91
C LEU A 491 3.59 20.47 37.33
N SER A 492 4.80 20.21 37.82
CA SER A 492 5.07 19.63 39.14
C SER A 492 4.44 20.37 40.34
N PRO A 493 4.21 21.71 40.32
CA PRO A 493 3.54 22.40 41.42
C PRO A 493 2.01 22.21 41.43
N LEU A 494 1.43 21.68 40.35
CA LEU A 494 -0.01 21.51 40.16
C LEU A 494 -0.47 20.10 40.55
N VAL A 495 -1.73 19.98 40.95
CA VAL A 495 -2.39 18.66 40.97
C VAL A 495 -2.73 18.29 39.53
N ARG A 496 -2.27 17.13 39.07
CA ARG A 496 -2.37 16.68 37.68
C ARG A 496 -3.38 15.55 37.58
N LEU A 497 -4.51 15.78 36.92
CA LEU A 497 -5.59 14.80 36.81
C LEU A 497 -5.93 14.47 35.34
N VAL A 498 -6.14 13.20 35.04
CA VAL A 498 -6.57 12.73 33.71
C VAL A 498 -8.09 12.49 33.73
N VAL A 499 -8.80 13.16 32.83
CA VAL A 499 -10.23 12.96 32.60
C VAL A 499 -10.37 12.08 31.35
N ASP A 500 -10.71 10.81 31.58
CA ASP A 500 -10.97 9.83 30.53
C ASP A 500 -12.38 10.04 29.92
N LEU A 501 -12.42 10.25 28.61
CA LEU A 501 -13.61 10.41 27.79
C LEU A 501 -13.76 9.30 26.73
N THR A 502 -13.06 8.17 26.86
CA THR A 502 -13.21 6.97 26.01
C THR A 502 -14.68 6.54 25.94
N HIS A 503 -15.34 6.49 27.10
CA HIS A 503 -16.76 6.21 27.23
C HIS A 503 -17.44 7.37 27.98
N PRO A 504 -17.88 8.42 27.28
CA PRO A 504 -18.31 9.66 27.92
C PRO A 504 -19.59 9.46 28.75
N GLY A 505 -19.40 9.30 30.06
CA GLY A 505 -20.44 9.13 31.07
C GLY A 505 -19.98 9.60 32.45
N GLY A 506 -20.85 9.46 33.46
CA GLY A 506 -20.46 9.67 34.87
C GLY A 506 -19.91 11.06 35.20
N GLU A 507 -18.90 11.11 36.06
CA GLU A 507 -18.24 12.36 36.49
C GLU A 507 -17.39 13.00 35.38
N ALA A 508 -16.74 12.17 34.54
CA ALA A 508 -15.90 12.64 33.44
C ALA A 508 -16.68 13.49 32.42
N LYS A 509 -17.88 13.02 32.01
CA LYS A 509 -18.77 13.80 31.15
C LYS A 509 -19.24 15.08 31.83
N LYS A 510 -19.62 15.03 33.12
CA LYS A 510 -20.10 16.20 33.86
C LYS A 510 -19.04 17.30 33.96
N VAL A 511 -17.78 16.94 34.21
CA VAL A 511 -16.69 17.92 34.29
C VAL A 511 -16.31 18.46 32.91
N ALA A 512 -16.34 17.62 31.86
CA ALA A 512 -16.16 18.07 30.48
C ALA A 512 -17.26 19.06 30.04
N ASP A 513 -18.52 18.77 30.38
CA ASP A 513 -19.66 19.64 30.10
C ASP A 513 -19.56 20.96 30.90
N LEU A 514 -19.20 20.88 32.18
CA LEU A 514 -19.03 22.05 33.08
C LEU A 514 -18.03 23.05 32.51
N TYR A 515 -16.88 22.57 32.05
CA TYR A 515 -15.83 23.40 31.46
C TYR A 515 -15.95 23.54 29.93
N LYS A 516 -17.04 23.06 29.33
CA LYS A 516 -17.33 23.18 27.89
C LYS A 516 -16.17 22.66 27.02
N VAL A 517 -15.61 21.51 27.36
CA VAL A 517 -14.57 20.85 26.56
C VAL A 517 -15.22 20.26 25.32
N ARG A 518 -14.76 20.68 24.13
CA ARG A 518 -15.37 20.32 22.83
C ARG A 518 -14.42 19.60 21.87
N ALA A 519 -13.15 19.45 22.25
CA ALA A 519 -12.12 18.83 21.43
C ALA A 519 -11.08 18.16 22.33
N LEU A 520 -10.47 17.09 21.83
CA LEU A 520 -9.39 16.35 22.49
C LEU A 520 -8.11 16.42 21.63
N PRO A 521 -6.92 16.31 22.24
CA PRO A 521 -6.67 16.48 23.67
C PRO A 521 -6.99 17.90 24.14
N THR A 522 -7.34 18.08 25.41
CA THR A 522 -7.39 19.42 26.04
C THR A 522 -6.70 19.39 27.40
N LEU A 523 -5.75 20.30 27.61
CA LEU A 523 -5.18 20.61 28.93
C LEU A 523 -5.88 21.86 29.47
N LEU A 524 -6.55 21.74 30.61
CA LEU A 524 -7.28 22.81 31.27
C LEU A 524 -6.65 23.14 32.62
N PHE A 525 -6.23 24.39 32.81
CA PHE A 525 -5.57 24.87 34.02
C PHE A 525 -6.58 25.58 34.90
N LEU A 526 -6.64 25.19 36.17
CA LEU A 526 -7.56 25.72 37.17
C LEU A 526 -6.80 26.33 38.34
N ASP A 527 -7.31 27.43 38.88
CA ASP A 527 -6.85 28.00 40.13
C ASP A 527 -7.33 27.16 41.35
N ALA A 528 -6.85 27.52 42.54
CA ALA A 528 -7.22 26.87 43.79
C ALA A 528 -8.72 26.99 44.15
N GLN A 529 -9.49 27.82 43.46
CA GLN A 529 -10.94 27.97 43.62
C GLN A 529 -11.72 27.18 42.56
N GLY A 530 -11.03 26.59 41.57
CA GLY A 530 -11.62 25.87 40.46
C GLY A 530 -12.01 26.74 39.26
N ASN A 531 -11.57 28.01 39.21
CA ASN A 531 -11.75 28.86 38.04
C ASN A 531 -10.69 28.56 36.99
N GLU A 532 -11.04 28.70 35.72
CA GLU A 532 -10.12 28.47 34.61
C GLU A 532 -9.09 29.60 34.48
N LEU A 533 -7.81 29.23 34.55
CA LEU A 533 -6.66 30.09 34.24
C LEU A 533 -6.39 30.12 32.73
N GLY A 534 -6.67 29.02 32.05
CA GLY A 534 -6.52 28.90 30.60
C GLY A 534 -6.59 27.44 30.13
N ARG A 535 -6.61 27.23 28.82
CA ARG A 535 -6.61 25.90 28.23
C ARG A 535 -5.79 25.83 26.95
N ILE A 536 -5.33 24.63 26.64
CA ILE A 536 -4.64 24.27 25.40
C ILE A 536 -5.44 23.14 24.77
N SER A 537 -5.99 23.36 23.57
CA SER A 537 -6.76 22.36 22.84
C SER A 537 -6.04 21.90 21.58
N GLY A 538 -6.11 20.60 21.32
CA GLY A 538 -5.40 19.90 20.25
C GLY A 538 -3.94 19.64 20.58
N TYR A 539 -3.28 18.85 19.72
CA TYR A 539 -1.87 18.53 19.86
C TYR A 539 -0.98 19.78 19.76
N ARG A 540 0.14 19.78 20.49
CA ARG A 540 1.20 20.81 20.43
C ARG A 540 2.55 20.13 20.49
N SER A 541 3.50 20.61 19.70
CA SER A 541 4.90 20.25 19.86
C SER A 541 5.42 20.73 21.23
N THR A 542 6.47 20.08 21.75
CA THR A 542 7.08 20.40 23.06
C THR A 542 7.39 21.88 23.23
N SER A 543 7.95 22.53 22.21
CA SER A 543 8.31 23.96 22.26
C SER A 543 7.10 24.89 22.30
N SER A 544 6.00 24.53 21.63
CA SER A 544 4.73 25.27 21.70
C SER A 544 4.05 25.05 23.05
N LEU A 545 4.02 23.80 23.52
CA LEU A 545 3.43 23.42 24.80
C LEU A 545 4.11 24.16 25.96
N LEU A 546 5.44 24.17 26.02
CA LEU A 546 6.21 24.91 27.03
C LEU A 546 5.88 26.41 27.05
N ARG A 547 5.76 27.02 25.87
CA ARG A 547 5.45 28.45 25.74
C ARG A 547 4.04 28.76 26.22
N GLU A 548 3.08 27.93 25.85
CA GLU A 548 1.67 28.11 26.22
C GLU A 548 1.45 27.88 27.72
N ILE A 549 2.07 26.84 28.31
CA ILE A 549 1.99 26.57 29.76
C ILE A 549 2.57 27.75 30.55
N LYS A 550 3.77 28.24 30.19
CA LYS A 550 4.38 29.41 30.85
C LYS A 550 3.46 30.62 30.80
N LYS A 551 2.89 30.91 29.63
CA LYS A 551 1.96 32.02 29.46
C LYS A 551 0.71 31.90 30.36
N ILE A 552 0.17 30.69 30.52
CA ILE A 552 -1.00 30.45 31.37
C ILE A 552 -0.64 30.59 32.85
N LEU A 553 0.51 30.06 33.28
CA LEU A 553 0.93 30.10 34.69
C LEU A 553 1.47 31.47 35.13
N GLU A 554 2.10 32.22 34.23
CA GLU A 554 2.60 33.58 34.49
C GLU A 554 1.50 34.66 34.37
N GLY A 555 0.40 34.36 33.65
CA GLY A 555 -0.71 35.28 33.39
C GLY A 555 -1.80 35.34 34.45
N GLY A 556 -1.58 34.77 35.64
CA GLY A 556 -2.53 34.66 36.75
C GLY A 556 -2.72 35.93 37.60
N GLU A 557 -2.68 37.12 37.01
CA GLU A 557 -3.20 38.36 37.64
C GLU A 557 -4.20 39.03 36.70
N LYS A 558 -5.48 38.95 37.06
CA LYS A 558 -6.46 40.02 36.86
C LYS A 558 -7.37 40.14 38.05
#